data_AF-A0A177EH72-F1
#
_entry.id   AF-A0A177EH72-F1
#
_cell.length_a   1.000
_cell.length_b   1.000
_cell.length_c   1.000
_cell.angle_alpha   90.00
_cell.angle_beta   90.00
_cell.angle_gamma   90.00
#
_symmetry.space_group_name_H-M   'P 1'
#
loop_
_entity.id
_entity.type
_entity.pdbx_description
1 polymer ?
#
loop_
_entity_poly.entity_id
_entity_poly.type
_entity_poly.pdbx_seq_one_letter_code
_entity_poly.pdbx_strand_id
1 'polypeptide(L)'
;MAETMGDNIATVKVLTFKIYNRNLLMFPSSIVPIIDWISRHFRGLGKLVIEESPGKTGFCLFLQKNQVVFTTNPGLKTIEVNGLKFSGYQRKKEPILCFSLDAWDLYTKGKLGNELANSRTDLNQLPTEHQAIVMNRMKMGAYSEACCGCTRTLNGLKSDSPNTEMCIWSNPKHPLCTACLNNLICSVRGVAGAIMCPSCRQEHILPLVKNRIHKNKQGGFVVTMATLLPVLSFPRSTPVKRLPRF
;
A
#
# COMPACT_ATOMS: atom_id res chain seq x y z
N MET A 1 -16.82 -4.69 -38.68
CA MET A 1 -15.87 -5.81 -38.86
C MET A 1 -14.59 -5.40 -38.18
N ALA A 2 -14.18 -6.12 -37.12
CA ALA A 2 -12.92 -5.84 -36.43
C ALA A 2 -11.82 -6.59 -37.18
N GLU A 3 -10.82 -5.86 -37.68
CA GLU A 3 -9.61 -6.46 -38.21
C GLU A 3 -8.95 -7.30 -37.11
N THR A 4 -8.87 -8.61 -37.33
CA THR A 4 -7.98 -9.48 -36.58
C THR A 4 -6.56 -9.10 -36.98
N MET A 5 -5.95 -8.16 -36.26
CA MET A 5 -4.48 -8.07 -36.24
C MET A 5 -3.99 -9.48 -35.94
N GLY A 6 -3.22 -10.06 -36.87
CA GLY A 6 -2.69 -11.42 -36.76
C GLY A 6 -1.86 -11.62 -35.48
N ASP A 7 -1.33 -12.83 -35.27
CA ASP A 7 -0.43 -13.19 -34.17
C ASP A 7 0.90 -12.40 -34.21
N ASN A 8 0.79 -11.08 -34.05
CA ASN A 8 1.85 -10.10 -34.04
C ASN A 8 2.41 -10.04 -32.62
N ILE A 9 3.04 -11.14 -32.22
CA ILE A 9 3.73 -11.23 -30.96
C ILE A 9 5.00 -10.39 -31.08
N ALA A 10 5.02 -9.24 -30.42
CA ALA A 10 6.21 -8.40 -30.33
C ALA A 10 7.09 -8.86 -29.16
N THR A 11 8.39 -8.99 -29.37
CA THR A 11 9.36 -9.19 -28.28
C THR A 11 9.98 -7.86 -27.92
N VAL A 12 9.66 -7.35 -26.72
CA VAL A 12 10.16 -6.06 -26.24
C VAL A 12 10.56 -6.18 -24.78
N LYS A 13 11.59 -5.45 -24.34
CA LYS A 13 12.01 -5.43 -22.93
C LYS A 13 11.33 -4.31 -22.14
N VAL A 14 11.05 -3.19 -22.79
CA VAL A 14 10.41 -2.01 -22.20
C VAL A 14 9.38 -1.49 -23.19
N LEU A 15 8.17 -1.19 -22.71
CA LEU A 15 7.11 -0.57 -23.50
C LEU A 15 6.66 0.71 -22.80
N THR A 16 6.67 1.83 -23.53
CA THR A 16 6.29 3.14 -22.99
C THR A 16 5.11 3.69 -23.77
N PHE A 17 4.03 4.00 -23.05
CA PHE A 17 2.88 4.73 -23.57
C PHE A 17 2.91 6.15 -23.01
N LYS A 18 2.84 7.13 -23.91
CA LYS A 18 2.63 8.53 -23.53
C LYS A 18 1.21 8.91 -23.93
N ILE A 19 0.36 9.15 -22.93
CA ILE A 19 -1.05 9.46 -23.16
C ILE A 19 -1.25 10.95 -22.89
N TYR A 20 -1.33 11.72 -23.98
CA TYR A 20 -1.59 13.16 -23.94
C TYR A 20 -3.10 13.39 -23.98
N ASN A 21 -3.75 13.45 -22.82
CA ASN A 21 -5.16 13.81 -22.73
C ASN A 21 -5.30 15.22 -22.16
N ARG A 22 -5.79 16.17 -22.97
CA ARG A 22 -6.08 17.56 -22.54
C ARG A 22 -7.07 17.63 -21.37
N ASN A 23 -7.93 16.62 -21.23
CA ASN A 23 -8.97 16.56 -20.21
C ASN A 23 -8.56 15.77 -18.96
N LEU A 24 -7.34 15.21 -18.88
CA LEU A 24 -6.82 14.47 -17.70
C LEU A 24 -7.61 13.19 -17.30
N LEU A 25 -8.48 12.66 -18.17
CA LEU A 25 -9.40 11.56 -17.83
C LEU A 25 -8.81 10.18 -18.15
N MET A 26 -7.75 9.79 -17.45
CA MET A 26 -7.29 8.39 -17.43
C MET A 26 -8.00 7.63 -16.33
N PHE A 27 -8.99 6.83 -16.74
CA PHE A 27 -9.78 6.00 -15.83
C PHE A 27 -9.35 4.53 -15.90
N PRO A 28 -9.47 3.79 -14.77
CA PRO A 28 -9.18 2.36 -14.72
C PRO A 28 -9.92 1.55 -15.79
N SER A 29 -11.16 1.94 -16.11
CA SER A 29 -11.98 1.30 -17.14
C SER A 29 -11.35 1.30 -18.53
N SER A 30 -10.51 2.30 -18.84
CA SER A 30 -9.89 2.47 -20.15
C SER A 30 -8.51 1.82 -20.22
N ILE A 31 -7.74 1.89 -19.13
CA ILE A 31 -6.34 1.44 -19.13
C ILE A 31 -6.20 -0.05 -18.81
N VAL A 32 -7.01 -0.61 -17.92
CA VAL A 32 -6.93 -2.03 -17.57
C VAL A 32 -7.13 -2.95 -18.79
N PRO A 33 -8.07 -2.70 -19.73
CA PRO A 33 -8.15 -3.48 -20.97
C PRO A 33 -6.89 -3.37 -21.85
N ILE A 34 -6.26 -2.19 -21.91
CA ILE A 34 -5.01 -1.99 -22.68
C ILE A 34 -3.87 -2.79 -22.07
N ILE A 35 -3.71 -2.76 -20.74
CA ILE A 35 -2.70 -3.57 -20.04
C ILE A 35 -2.98 -5.07 -20.24
N ASP A 36 -4.24 -5.49 -20.22
CA ASP A 36 -4.64 -6.87 -20.51
C ASP A 36 -4.22 -7.28 -21.92
N TRP A 37 -4.50 -6.45 -22.92
CA TRP A 37 -4.07 -6.68 -24.30
C TRP A 37 -2.54 -6.76 -24.42
N ILE A 38 -1.81 -5.80 -23.83
CA ILE A 38 -0.33 -5.81 -23.82
C ILE A 38 0.21 -7.10 -23.22
N SER A 39 -0.36 -7.53 -22.10
CA SER A 39 0.09 -8.73 -21.39
C SER A 39 -0.10 -10.03 -22.20
N ARG A 40 -0.97 -10.03 -23.22
CA ARG A 40 -1.20 -11.16 -24.14
C ARG A 40 -0.27 -11.12 -25.36
N HIS A 41 0.02 -9.93 -25.88
CA HIS A 41 0.66 -9.77 -27.19
C HIS A 41 2.16 -9.41 -27.13
N PHE A 42 2.71 -9.05 -25.97
CA PHE A 42 4.12 -8.70 -25.83
C PHE A 42 4.89 -9.74 -24.99
N ARG A 43 5.84 -10.44 -25.60
CA ARG A 43 6.75 -11.37 -24.90
C ARG A 43 8.02 -10.64 -24.43
N GLY A 44 8.61 -11.11 -23.33
CA GLY A 44 9.86 -10.56 -22.77
C GLY A 44 9.73 -9.18 -22.13
N LEU A 45 8.52 -8.62 -22.07
CA LEU A 45 8.25 -7.30 -21.53
C LEU A 45 8.63 -7.25 -20.06
N GLY A 46 9.72 -6.56 -19.73
CA GLY A 46 10.23 -6.34 -18.39
C GLY A 46 9.54 -5.23 -17.62
N LYS A 47 9.22 -4.15 -18.34
CA LYS A 47 8.76 -2.88 -17.77
C LYS A 47 7.73 -2.23 -18.69
N LEU A 48 6.57 -1.88 -18.14
CA LEU A 48 5.56 -1.05 -18.80
C LEU A 48 5.58 0.35 -18.18
N VAL A 49 5.71 1.39 -18.97
CA VAL A 49 5.69 2.80 -18.52
C VAL A 49 4.47 3.49 -19.13
N ILE A 50 3.69 4.15 -18.29
CA ILE A 50 2.50 4.92 -18.65
C ILE A 50 2.75 6.35 -18.18
N GLU A 51 3.08 7.23 -19.12
CA GLU A 51 3.22 8.66 -18.87
C GLU A 51 1.88 9.34 -19.15
N GLU A 52 1.37 10.04 -18.15
CA GLU A 52 0.17 10.86 -18.19
C GLU A 52 0.53 12.32 -17.91
N SER A 53 -0.45 13.20 -18.02
CA SER A 53 -0.33 14.60 -17.62
C SER A 53 0.07 14.74 -16.14
N PRO A 54 0.78 15.83 -15.77
CA PRO A 54 1.21 16.06 -14.40
C PRO A 54 0.04 16.07 -13.40
N GLY A 55 0.11 15.22 -12.38
CA GLY A 55 -0.91 15.12 -11.32
C GLY A 55 -1.17 13.67 -10.86
N LYS A 56 -1.83 13.51 -9.71
CA LYS A 56 -2.35 12.21 -9.28
C LYS A 56 -3.64 11.93 -10.05
N THR A 57 -3.57 11.08 -11.06
CA THR A 57 -4.73 10.70 -11.85
C THR A 57 -5.55 9.60 -11.18
N GLY A 58 -6.80 9.43 -11.63
CA GLY A 58 -7.67 8.37 -11.13
C GLY A 58 -7.07 6.97 -11.28
N PHE A 59 -6.28 6.75 -12.35
CA PHE A 59 -5.60 5.47 -12.57
C PHE A 59 -4.46 5.22 -11.58
N CYS A 60 -3.63 6.23 -11.28
CA CYS A 60 -2.61 6.13 -10.24
C CYS A 60 -3.25 5.78 -8.87
N LEU A 61 -4.31 6.49 -8.49
CA LEU A 61 -5.04 6.23 -7.24
C LEU A 61 -5.66 4.83 -7.23
N PHE A 62 -6.15 4.35 -8.38
CA PHE A 62 -6.67 3.01 -8.54
C PHE A 62 -5.59 1.94 -8.32
N LEU A 63 -4.41 2.08 -8.94
CA LEU A 63 -3.32 1.13 -8.72
C LEU A 63 -2.85 1.12 -7.26
N GLN A 64 -2.84 2.27 -6.57
CA GLN A 64 -2.51 2.34 -5.15
C GLN A 64 -3.53 1.62 -4.24
N LYS A 65 -4.79 1.52 -4.67
CA LYS A 65 -5.87 0.84 -3.93
C LYS A 65 -5.99 -0.65 -4.26
N ASN A 66 -5.26 -1.16 -5.24
CA ASN A 66 -5.36 -2.54 -5.69
C ASN A 66 -4.01 -3.26 -5.61
N GLN A 67 -4.05 -4.58 -5.49
CA GLN A 67 -2.87 -5.40 -5.74
C GLN A 67 -2.73 -5.64 -7.24
N VAL A 68 -1.51 -5.55 -7.76
CA VAL A 68 -1.22 -5.87 -9.17
C VAL A 68 -0.39 -7.15 -9.20
N VAL A 69 -0.91 -8.19 -9.84
CA VAL A 69 -0.23 -9.47 -10.09
C VAL A 69 -0.03 -9.63 -11.59
N PHE A 70 1.19 -9.97 -12.00
CA PHE A 70 1.49 -10.39 -13.36
C PHE A 70 1.60 -11.91 -13.36
N THR A 71 0.56 -12.61 -13.80
CA THR A 71 0.50 -14.08 -13.75
C THR A 71 1.11 -14.72 -14.99
N THR A 72 1.06 -14.05 -16.13
CA THR A 72 1.17 -14.73 -17.44
C THR A 72 2.19 -14.08 -18.37
N ASN A 73 2.78 -12.96 -17.95
CA ASN A 73 4.01 -12.43 -18.52
C ASN A 73 5.09 -12.44 -17.43
N PRO A 74 5.82 -13.57 -17.22
CA PRO A 74 6.85 -13.67 -16.18
C PRO A 74 7.99 -12.68 -16.40
N GLY A 75 8.12 -12.11 -17.60
CA GLY A 75 9.02 -11.00 -17.88
C GLY A 75 8.61 -9.73 -17.15
N LEU A 76 7.31 -9.45 -17.02
CA LEU A 76 6.80 -8.15 -16.56
C LEU A 76 6.96 -8.02 -15.06
N LYS A 77 7.94 -7.21 -14.68
CA LYS A 77 8.34 -6.97 -13.29
C LYS A 77 7.78 -5.67 -12.75
N THR A 78 7.49 -4.70 -13.61
CA THR A 78 7.15 -3.34 -13.17
C THR A 78 6.19 -2.65 -14.15
N ILE A 79 5.14 -2.04 -13.59
CA ILE A 79 4.37 -0.98 -14.24
C ILE A 79 4.77 0.35 -13.61
N GLU A 80 5.06 1.37 -14.41
CA GLU A 80 5.35 2.72 -13.93
C GLU A 80 4.27 3.66 -14.45
N VAL A 81 3.66 4.48 -13.58
CA VAL A 81 2.65 5.48 -13.95
C VAL A 81 3.08 6.83 -13.40
N ASN A 82 3.34 7.83 -14.26
CA ASN A 82 3.81 9.16 -13.84
C ASN A 82 5.02 9.12 -12.89
N GLY A 83 5.97 8.22 -13.15
CA GLY A 83 7.16 8.02 -12.31
C GLY A 83 6.94 7.17 -11.05
N LEU A 84 5.69 6.79 -10.75
CA LEU A 84 5.36 5.88 -9.65
C LEU A 84 5.43 4.44 -10.12
N LYS A 85 6.27 3.64 -9.48
CA LYS A 85 6.50 2.25 -9.85
C LYS A 85 5.65 1.31 -9.00
N PHE A 86 4.97 0.41 -9.70
CA PHE A 86 4.17 -0.67 -9.19
C PHE A 86 4.85 -1.97 -9.61
N SER A 87 5.52 -2.63 -8.67
CA SER A 87 6.08 -3.96 -8.90
C SER A 87 4.97 -5.01 -8.97
N GLY A 88 5.20 -6.05 -9.76
CA GLY A 88 4.36 -7.25 -9.71
C GLY A 88 4.37 -7.82 -8.31
N TYR A 89 3.21 -8.36 -7.88
CA TYR A 89 3.00 -8.94 -6.56
C TYR A 89 4.23 -9.61 -5.98
N GLN A 90 4.72 -9.03 -4.88
CA GLN A 90 5.71 -9.66 -4.05
C GLN A 90 5.01 -10.61 -3.08
N ARG A 91 5.40 -11.89 -3.10
CA ARG A 91 4.88 -12.92 -2.18
C ARG A 91 5.07 -12.55 -0.71
N LYS A 92 6.08 -11.76 -0.39
CA LYS A 92 6.34 -11.26 0.96
C LYS A 92 5.89 -9.82 1.05
N LYS A 93 4.80 -9.59 1.80
CA LYS A 93 4.41 -8.25 2.21
C LYS A 93 4.92 -8.01 3.60
N GLU A 94 5.40 -6.81 3.86
CA GLU A 94 5.85 -6.44 5.19
C GLU A 94 4.64 -5.98 6.03
N PRO A 95 4.32 -6.69 7.14
CA PRO A 95 3.23 -6.28 8.00
C PRO A 95 3.67 -5.08 8.84
N ILE A 96 2.82 -4.08 8.93
CA ILE A 96 2.96 -2.94 9.84
C ILE A 96 1.77 -2.89 10.78
N LEU A 97 1.98 -2.33 11.96
CA LEU A 97 0.95 -2.19 12.97
C LEU A 97 0.55 -0.73 13.10
N CYS A 98 -0.72 -0.42 12.89
CA CYS A 98 -1.30 0.90 12.98
C CYS A 98 -2.29 0.97 14.14
N PHE A 99 -2.26 2.07 14.87
CA PHE A 99 -3.07 2.32 16.05
C PHE A 99 -3.92 3.56 15.80
N SER A 100 -5.20 3.52 16.18
CA SER A 100 -5.94 4.76 16.40
C SER A 100 -5.22 5.61 17.45
N LEU A 101 -5.47 6.92 17.47
CA LEU A 101 -4.81 7.81 18.44
C LEU A 101 -5.05 7.39 19.90
N ASP A 102 -6.23 6.84 20.21
CA ASP A 102 -6.54 6.27 21.53
C ASP A 102 -5.74 5.00 21.83
N ALA A 103 -5.62 4.10 20.86
CA ALA A 103 -4.82 2.88 21.02
C ALA A 103 -3.33 3.22 21.15
N TRP A 104 -2.86 4.23 20.42
CA TRP A 104 -1.49 4.73 20.49
C TRP A 104 -1.16 5.28 21.88
N ASP A 105 -2.05 6.09 22.47
CA ASP A 105 -1.89 6.64 23.82
C ASP A 105 -1.75 5.54 24.89
N LEU A 106 -2.57 4.49 24.79
CA LEU A 106 -2.48 3.36 25.71
C LEU A 106 -1.22 2.53 25.48
N TYR A 107 -0.80 2.39 24.22
CA TYR A 107 0.42 1.68 23.85
C TYR A 107 1.66 2.39 24.42
N THR A 108 1.80 3.70 24.23
CA THR A 108 2.94 4.47 24.75
C THR A 108 3.00 4.45 26.28
N LYS A 109 1.83 4.36 26.94
CA LYS A 109 1.69 4.21 28.40
C LYS A 109 1.88 2.77 28.91
N GLY A 110 2.10 1.78 28.05
CA GLY A 110 2.26 0.37 28.44
C GLY A 110 0.97 -0.30 28.95
N LYS A 111 -0.21 0.26 28.61
CA LYS A 111 -1.52 -0.21 29.09
C LYS A 111 -2.34 -0.96 28.04
N LEU A 112 -2.00 -0.85 26.76
CA LEU A 112 -2.79 -1.42 25.67
C LEU A 112 -2.99 -2.94 25.78
N GLY A 113 -1.95 -3.69 26.17
CA GLY A 113 -2.05 -5.15 26.32
C GLY A 113 -3.12 -5.59 27.33
N ASN A 114 -3.31 -4.84 28.42
CA ASN A 114 -4.34 -5.14 29.43
C ASN A 114 -5.75 -4.86 28.86
N GLU A 115 -5.91 -3.75 28.14
CA GLU A 115 -7.19 -3.40 27.50
C GLU A 115 -7.61 -4.44 26.46
N LEU A 116 -6.66 -4.95 25.67
CA LEU A 116 -6.93 -6.00 24.68
C LEU A 116 -7.25 -7.36 25.32
N ALA A 117 -6.61 -7.68 26.45
CA ALA A 117 -6.95 -8.88 27.22
C ALA A 117 -8.36 -8.78 27.82
N ASN A 118 -8.72 -7.60 28.36
CA ASN A 118 -10.05 -7.34 28.93
C ASN A 118 -11.16 -7.40 27.86
N SER A 119 -10.89 -6.90 26.65
CA SER A 119 -11.84 -7.00 25.53
C SER A 119 -11.89 -8.38 24.87
N ARG A 120 -11.10 -9.36 25.37
CA ARG A 120 -10.95 -10.70 24.79
C ARG A 120 -10.60 -10.67 23.30
N THR A 121 -9.75 -9.73 22.91
CA THR A 121 -9.31 -9.61 21.51
C THR A 121 -8.41 -10.78 21.14
N ASP A 122 -8.73 -11.46 20.05
CA ASP A 122 -7.89 -12.51 19.50
C ASP A 122 -6.64 -11.93 18.83
N LEU A 123 -5.50 -12.00 19.55
CA LEU A 123 -4.21 -11.54 19.05
C LEU A 123 -3.52 -12.57 18.14
N ASN A 124 -4.01 -13.81 18.06
CA ASN A 124 -3.38 -14.85 17.25
C ASN A 124 -3.39 -14.52 15.75
N GLN A 125 -4.21 -13.55 15.35
CA GLN A 125 -4.28 -13.04 13.98
C GLN A 125 -3.07 -12.16 13.62
N LEU A 126 -2.35 -11.62 14.61
CA LEU A 126 -1.14 -10.84 14.39
C LEU A 126 0.09 -11.74 14.24
N PRO A 127 1.09 -11.34 13.44
CA PRO A 127 2.42 -11.95 13.49
C PRO A 127 3.00 -11.91 14.91
N THR A 128 3.77 -12.93 15.30
CA THR A 128 4.36 -13.04 16.65
C THR A 128 5.12 -11.79 17.09
N GLU A 129 5.84 -11.13 16.17
CA GLU A 129 6.53 -9.87 16.44
C GLU A 129 5.55 -8.75 16.83
N HIS A 130 4.42 -8.64 16.13
CA HIS A 130 3.39 -7.64 16.42
C HIS A 130 2.66 -7.96 17.72
N GLN A 131 2.43 -9.24 18.02
CA GLN A 131 1.89 -9.65 19.34
C GLN A 131 2.83 -9.20 20.46
N ALA A 132 4.13 -9.46 20.33
CA ALA A 132 5.13 -9.04 21.32
C ALA A 132 5.19 -7.52 21.47
N ILE A 133 5.02 -6.77 20.38
CA ILE A 133 4.93 -5.30 20.41
C ILE A 133 3.71 -4.87 21.23
N VAL A 134 2.53 -5.39 20.92
CA VAL A 134 1.26 -5.01 21.55
C VAL A 134 1.22 -5.37 23.04
N MET A 135 1.79 -6.52 23.39
CA MET A 135 1.85 -7.01 24.77
C MET A 135 2.99 -6.39 25.58
N ASN A 136 3.84 -5.56 24.96
CA ASN A 136 4.91 -4.90 25.66
C ASN A 136 4.35 -3.89 26.67
N ARG A 137 4.71 -4.08 27.95
CA ARG A 137 4.30 -3.22 29.07
C ARG A 137 5.27 -2.09 29.36
N MET A 138 6.42 -2.05 28.68
CA MET A 138 7.40 -0.98 28.85
C MET A 138 6.83 0.31 28.27
N LYS A 139 6.85 1.35 29.09
CA LYS A 139 6.53 2.71 28.67
C LYS A 139 7.54 3.13 27.61
N MET A 140 7.05 3.67 26.50
CA MET A 140 7.93 4.24 25.48
C MET A 140 8.55 5.54 26.01
N GLY A 141 9.79 5.85 25.60
CA GLY A 141 10.43 7.12 25.92
C GLY A 141 9.72 8.28 25.20
N ALA A 142 9.81 9.51 25.73
CA ALA A 142 9.12 10.67 25.16
C ALA A 142 9.44 10.91 23.67
N TYR A 143 10.68 10.63 23.25
CA TYR A 143 11.10 10.75 21.84
C TYR A 143 10.45 9.73 20.90
N SER A 144 9.95 8.61 21.43
CA SER A 144 9.27 7.55 20.66
C SER A 144 7.75 7.73 20.56
N GLU A 145 7.21 8.85 21.05
CA GLU A 145 5.75 9.12 21.02
C GLU A 145 5.31 9.98 19.83
N ALA A 146 6.24 10.75 19.23
CA ALA A 146 5.97 11.66 18.12
C ALA A 146 6.23 11.01 16.76
N CYS A 147 5.48 11.42 15.73
CA CYS A 147 5.72 10.96 14.36
C CYS A 147 7.14 11.32 13.90
N CYS A 148 7.94 10.34 13.50
CA CYS A 148 9.31 10.58 13.05
C CYS A 148 9.41 11.30 11.69
N GLY A 149 8.28 11.41 10.95
CA GLY A 149 8.22 12.11 9.67
C GLY A 149 7.86 13.60 9.78
N CYS A 150 6.94 13.96 10.68
CA CYS A 150 6.47 15.35 10.81
C CYS A 150 6.66 15.94 12.21
N THR A 151 7.30 15.21 13.13
CA THR A 151 7.58 15.56 14.53
C THR A 151 6.36 15.92 15.39
N ARG A 152 5.14 15.80 14.84
CA ARG A 152 3.90 16.05 15.58
C ARG A 152 3.72 15.02 16.69
N THR A 153 3.39 15.53 17.87
CA THR A 153 3.02 14.75 19.05
C THR A 153 1.59 14.23 18.93
N LEU A 154 1.20 13.31 19.81
CA LEU A 154 -0.17 12.81 19.91
C LEU A 154 -1.20 13.94 20.03
N ASN A 155 -0.93 14.96 20.86
CA ASN A 155 -1.84 16.09 21.06
C ASN A 155 -1.99 16.92 19.78
N GLY A 156 -0.89 17.19 19.07
CA GLY A 156 -0.94 17.89 17.79
C GLY A 156 -1.73 17.11 16.73
N LEU A 157 -1.58 15.78 16.71
CA LEU A 157 -2.35 14.92 15.80
C LEU A 157 -3.84 14.87 16.16
N LYS A 158 -4.20 14.84 17.46
CA LYS A 158 -5.60 14.88 17.91
C LYS A 158 -6.29 16.19 17.50
N SER A 159 -5.57 17.31 17.57
CA SER A 159 -6.07 18.63 17.17
C SER A 159 -6.26 18.74 15.66
N ASP A 160 -5.22 18.43 14.89
CA ASP A 160 -5.19 18.72 13.45
C ASP A 160 -5.82 17.62 12.59
N SER A 161 -5.82 16.38 13.09
CA SER A 161 -6.14 15.19 12.30
C SER A 161 -6.65 14.05 13.20
N PRO A 162 -7.80 14.21 13.89
CA PRO A 162 -8.28 13.28 14.92
C PRO A 162 -8.52 11.86 14.40
N ASN A 163 -8.80 11.71 13.10
CA ASN A 163 -9.03 10.43 12.44
C ASN A 163 -7.76 9.77 11.88
N THR A 164 -6.58 10.32 12.16
CA THR A 164 -5.32 9.72 11.74
C THR A 164 -4.96 8.50 12.60
N GLU A 165 -4.00 7.72 12.11
CA GLU A 165 -3.46 6.57 12.84
C GLU A 165 -1.94 6.76 12.98
N MET A 166 -1.37 6.14 14.01
CA MET A 166 0.07 6.01 14.20
C MET A 166 0.49 4.60 13.83
N CYS A 167 1.44 4.44 12.92
CA CYS A 167 1.93 3.15 12.45
C CYS A 167 3.39 2.93 12.87
N ILE A 168 3.73 1.69 13.24
CA ILE A 168 5.11 1.26 13.51
C ILE A 168 5.46 0.05 12.65
N TRP A 169 6.75 -0.06 12.33
CA TRP A 169 7.35 -1.26 11.76
C TRP A 169 7.74 -2.25 12.86
N SER A 170 7.95 -3.52 12.48
CA SER A 170 8.25 -4.60 13.43
C SER A 170 9.53 -4.33 14.24
N ASN A 171 10.58 -3.78 13.62
CA ASN A 171 11.82 -3.40 14.29
C ASN A 171 12.70 -2.52 13.37
N PRO A 172 13.21 -1.35 13.80
CA PRO A 172 12.93 -0.62 15.05
C PRO A 172 11.55 0.06 15.04
N LYS A 173 11.03 0.32 16.24
CA LYS A 173 9.68 0.85 16.50
C LYS A 173 9.56 2.36 16.22
N HIS A 174 10.01 2.85 15.08
CA HIS A 174 9.87 4.26 14.72
C HIS A 174 8.44 4.56 14.26
N PRO A 175 7.71 5.44 14.96
CA PRO A 175 6.31 5.71 14.64
C PRO A 175 6.15 6.72 13.51
N LEU A 176 5.18 6.48 12.63
CA LEU A 176 4.78 7.39 11.57
C LEU A 176 3.27 7.58 11.60
N CYS A 177 2.80 8.82 11.49
CA CYS A 177 1.39 9.04 11.23
C CYS A 177 1.03 8.58 9.80
N THR A 178 -0.22 8.17 9.59
CA THR A 178 -0.69 7.68 8.28
C THR A 178 -0.45 8.68 7.14
N ALA A 179 -0.52 9.99 7.39
CA ALA A 179 -0.21 11.00 6.39
C ALA A 179 1.27 10.94 5.95
N CYS A 180 2.21 10.90 6.89
CA CYS A 180 3.63 10.77 6.58
C CYS A 180 3.95 9.44 5.90
N LEU A 181 3.36 8.34 6.37
CA LEU A 181 3.54 7.03 5.74
C LEU A 181 3.05 7.04 4.28
N ASN A 182 1.86 7.59 4.02
CA ASN A 182 1.32 7.70 2.67
C ASN A 182 2.19 8.61 1.78
N ASN A 183 2.74 9.70 2.34
CA ASN A 183 3.66 10.57 1.62
C ASN A 183 4.98 9.88 1.29
N LEU A 184 5.51 9.03 2.17
CA LEU A 184 6.71 8.23 1.89
C LEU A 184 6.43 7.24 0.76
N ILE A 185 5.32 6.51 0.82
CA ILE A 185 4.90 5.58 -0.24
C ILE A 185 4.72 6.31 -1.58
N CYS A 186 4.12 7.51 -1.56
CA CYS A 186 3.95 8.32 -2.78
C CYS A 186 5.24 8.95 -3.30
N SER A 187 6.25 9.13 -2.44
CA SER A 187 7.52 9.77 -2.81
C SER A 187 8.55 8.80 -3.39
N VAL A 188 8.26 7.48 -3.43
CA VAL A 188 9.16 6.48 -4.01
C VAL A 188 9.33 6.72 -5.51
N ARG A 189 10.43 7.39 -5.89
CA ARG A 189 10.92 7.49 -7.26
C ARG A 189 12.05 6.47 -7.43
N GLY A 190 11.81 5.29 -7.99
CA GLY A 190 12.92 4.33 -8.10
C GLY A 190 12.55 2.86 -8.27
N VAL A 191 13.52 2.07 -8.74
CA VAL A 191 13.38 0.65 -9.11
C VAL A 191 13.16 -0.27 -7.89
N ALA A 192 13.56 0.15 -6.69
CA ALA A 192 13.30 -0.59 -5.47
C ALA A 192 11.92 -0.18 -4.94
N GLY A 193 10.94 -1.07 -5.03
CA GLY A 193 9.63 -0.91 -4.39
C GLY A 193 9.77 -0.97 -2.87
N ALA A 194 10.47 -0.01 -2.28
CA ALA A 194 10.77 0.07 -0.88
C ALA A 194 10.76 1.53 -0.41
N ILE A 195 10.49 1.74 0.88
CA ILE A 195 10.55 3.03 1.56
C ILE A 195 11.64 3.00 2.63
N MET A 196 12.26 4.14 2.88
CA MET A 196 13.26 4.28 3.93
C MET A 196 12.63 4.89 5.18
N CYS A 197 12.89 4.31 6.34
CA CYS A 197 12.53 4.91 7.62
C CYS A 197 13.21 6.29 7.75
N PRO A 198 12.47 7.39 8.01
CA PRO A 198 13.07 8.71 8.18
C PRO A 198 14.06 8.80 9.36
N SER A 199 13.90 7.93 10.36
CA SER A 199 14.70 7.94 11.59
C SER A 199 15.95 7.05 11.49
N CYS A 200 15.80 5.74 11.23
CA CYS A 200 16.95 4.82 11.16
C CYS A 200 17.46 4.51 9.76
N ARG A 201 16.82 5.02 8.71
CA ARG A 201 17.15 4.70 7.31
C ARG A 201 17.02 3.20 6.96
N GLN A 202 16.35 2.40 7.79
CA GLN A 202 16.05 1.02 7.41
C GLN A 202 15.10 0.99 6.22
N GLU A 203 15.38 0.09 5.28
CA GLU A 203 14.57 -0.15 4.10
C GLU A 203 13.40 -1.08 4.43
N HIS A 204 12.20 -0.71 3.98
CA HIS A 204 10.96 -1.47 4.15
C HIS A 204 10.33 -1.75 2.80
N ILE A 205 10.00 -3.01 2.54
CA ILE A 205 9.60 -3.48 1.22
C ILE A 205 8.09 -3.29 1.02
N LEU A 206 7.71 -2.68 -0.11
CA LEU A 206 6.32 -2.50 -0.51
C LEU A 206 5.79 -3.72 -1.29
N PRO A 207 4.48 -4.04 -1.18
CA PRO A 207 3.47 -3.29 -0.43
C PRO A 207 3.40 -3.65 1.06
N LEU A 208 3.05 -2.67 1.89
CA LEU A 208 2.82 -2.87 3.34
C LEU A 208 1.42 -3.43 3.61
N VAL A 209 1.32 -4.32 4.61
CA VAL A 209 0.04 -4.83 5.13
C VAL A 209 -0.26 -4.14 6.45
N LYS A 210 -1.34 -3.35 6.51
CA LYS A 210 -1.71 -2.58 7.71
C LYS A 210 -2.63 -3.37 8.64
N ASN A 211 -2.08 -3.88 9.73
CA ASN A 211 -2.83 -4.42 10.85
C ASN A 211 -3.28 -3.26 11.74
N ARG A 212 -4.55 -3.17 12.10
CA ARG A 212 -5.11 -2.00 12.81
C ARG A 212 -5.61 -2.34 14.19
N ILE A 213 -5.31 -1.50 15.17
CA ILE A 213 -5.86 -1.56 16.53
C ILE A 213 -6.68 -0.30 16.76
N HIS A 214 -7.96 -0.47 17.06
CA HIS A 214 -8.89 0.64 17.26
C HIS A 214 -10.04 0.23 18.20
N LYS A 215 -10.83 1.21 18.66
CA LYS A 215 -12.05 0.95 19.43
C LYS A 215 -13.20 0.56 18.52
N ASN A 216 -13.91 -0.50 18.86
CA ASN A 216 -15.19 -0.84 18.25
C ASN A 216 -16.32 0.07 18.77
N LYS A 217 -17.55 -0.16 18.28
CA LYS A 217 -18.73 0.63 18.67
C LYS A 217 -19.11 0.46 20.15
N GLN A 218 -18.67 -0.62 20.79
CA GLN A 218 -18.88 -0.90 22.20
C GLN A 218 -17.76 -0.30 23.10
N GLY A 219 -16.79 0.42 22.52
CA GLY A 219 -15.68 1.02 23.24
C GLY A 219 -14.51 0.08 23.53
N GLY A 220 -14.64 -1.22 23.24
CA GLY A 220 -13.57 -2.21 23.39
C GLY A 220 -12.55 -2.09 22.26
N PHE A 221 -11.27 -2.28 22.56
CA PHE A 221 -10.24 -2.35 21.52
C PHE A 221 -10.34 -3.68 20.78
N VAL A 222 -10.16 -3.63 19.46
CA VAL A 222 -10.14 -4.78 18.58
C VAL A 222 -9.00 -4.67 17.58
N VAL A 223 -8.53 -5.82 17.11
CA VAL A 223 -7.58 -5.94 16.01
C VAL A 223 -8.35 -6.17 14.71
N THR A 224 -8.00 -5.47 13.64
CA THR A 224 -8.53 -5.71 12.30
C THR A 224 -7.38 -5.89 11.33
N MET A 225 -7.37 -7.06 10.68
CA MET A 225 -6.39 -7.37 9.65
C MET A 225 -6.68 -6.61 8.37
N ALA A 226 -5.62 -6.26 7.64
CA ALA A 226 -5.81 -5.71 6.32
C ALA A 226 -6.57 -6.73 5.48
N THR A 227 -7.75 -6.34 5.00
CA THR A 227 -8.42 -7.10 3.96
C THR A 227 -7.46 -7.18 2.77
N LEU A 228 -7.30 -8.38 2.20
CA LEU A 228 -6.53 -8.54 0.98
C LEU A 228 -7.13 -7.60 -0.07
N LEU A 229 -6.37 -6.59 -0.50
CA LEU A 229 -6.81 -5.70 -1.58
C LEU A 229 -7.19 -6.55 -2.81
N PRO A 230 -8.17 -6.10 -3.62
CA PRO A 230 -8.53 -6.80 -4.84
C PRO A 230 -7.29 -7.01 -5.71
N VAL A 231 -7.16 -8.21 -6.25
CA VAL A 231 -6.04 -8.59 -7.09
C VAL A 231 -6.38 -8.34 -8.56
N LEU A 232 -5.65 -7.42 -9.18
CA LEU A 232 -5.64 -7.23 -10.62
C LEU A 232 -4.61 -8.20 -11.22
N SER A 233 -5.10 -9.24 -11.88
CA SER A 233 -4.25 -10.23 -12.57
C SER A 233 -4.21 -9.94 -14.07
N PHE A 234 -3.02 -10.02 -14.68
CA PHE A 234 -2.83 -9.80 -16.11
C PHE A 234 -2.05 -10.93 -16.81
N PRO A 235 -2.52 -11.39 -17.99
CA PRO A 235 -3.90 -11.29 -18.47
C PRO A 235 -4.94 -11.85 -17.50
N ARG A 236 -6.15 -11.33 -17.59
CA ARG A 236 -7.32 -11.87 -16.89
C ARG A 236 -7.76 -13.18 -17.56
N SER A 237 -8.08 -14.18 -16.74
CA SER A 237 -8.57 -15.50 -17.18
C SER A 237 -9.82 -15.39 -18.06
N THR A 238 -10.68 -14.41 -17.76
CA THR A 238 -11.85 -14.06 -18.55
C THR A 238 -11.79 -12.58 -18.98
N PRO A 239 -11.91 -12.26 -20.28
CA PRO A 239 -12.06 -10.89 -20.74
C PRO A 239 -13.38 -10.33 -20.19
N VAL A 240 -13.32 -9.43 -19.21
CA VAL A 240 -14.54 -8.85 -18.63
C VAL A 240 -15.10 -7.83 -19.63
N LYS A 241 -16.32 -8.05 -20.12
CA LYS A 241 -17.02 -7.10 -21.02
C LYS A 241 -17.22 -5.71 -20.40
N ARG A 242 -17.20 -5.57 -19.06
CA ARG A 242 -17.19 -4.29 -18.32
C ARG A 242 -16.51 -4.43 -16.95
N LEU A 243 -15.54 -3.56 -16.64
CA LEU A 243 -15.03 -3.40 -15.28
C LEU A 243 -16.13 -2.82 -14.37
N PRO A 244 -16.12 -3.11 -13.05
CA PRO A 244 -17.01 -2.43 -12.12
C PRO A 244 -16.83 -0.91 -12.27
N ARG A 245 -17.94 -0.19 -12.42
CA ARG A 245 -17.93 1.27 -12.33
C ARG A 245 -17.65 1.60 -10.86
N PHE A 246 -16.47 2.15 -10.59
CA PHE A 246 -16.10 2.72 -9.30
C PHE A 246 -16.22 4.23 -9.36
#